data_AF-A0A6C9EF75-F1
#
_entry.id   AF-A0A6C9EF75-F1
#
_cell.length_a   1.000
_cell.length_b   1.000
_cell.length_c   1.000
_cell.angle_alpha   90.00
_cell.angle_beta   90.00
_cell.angle_gamma   90.00
#
_symmetry.space_group_name_H-M   'P 1'
#
loop_
_entity.id
_entity.type
_entity.pdbx_description
1 polymer ?
#
loop_
_entity_poly.entity_id
_entity_poly.type
_entity_poly.pdbx_seq_one_letter_code
_entity_poly.pdbx_strand_id
1 'polypeptide(L)'
;MFIVLGMGVQGIVMLVQVAFSRLGTDLASPTSDSIAESSVTVSMWLYVGLVAPICEEVLFRGVLMKELKPLGKNFAIVTSAMVFGLFHDDVVQGTFAFLFGLILGFVAMEYSLVWSIALHIFNNAILSGAIDTLAGNYLDDNAYLIFSLSLSVIGVIGSIIIFVIYGKEMRQYHRTNRSIPDTYFGWAAPTFIIFVVANAAFAIISFVGARMG
;
A
#
# COMPACT_ATOMS: atom_id res chain seq x y z
N MET A 1 0.13 16.03 4.65
CA MET A 1 -0.80 15.07 5.31
C MET A 1 -0.71 13.69 4.67
N PHE A 2 -1.07 13.50 3.40
CA PHE A 2 -1.10 12.16 2.78
C PHE A 2 0.26 11.46 2.70
N ILE A 3 1.36 12.18 2.48
CA ILE A 3 2.72 11.62 2.55
C ILE A 3 2.99 11.04 3.95
N VAL A 4 2.61 11.76 5.01
CA VAL A 4 2.77 11.30 6.40
C VAL A 4 1.92 10.06 6.67
N LEU A 5 0.70 10.00 6.12
CA LEU A 5 -0.14 8.80 6.20
C LEU A 5 0.51 7.61 5.47
N GLY A 6 1.10 7.83 4.29
CA GLY A 6 1.85 6.80 3.57
C GLY A 6 3.06 6.29 4.36
N MET A 7 3.85 7.21 4.93
CA MET A 7 4.96 6.87 5.84
C MET A 7 4.48 6.12 7.09
N GLY A 8 3.30 6.47 7.61
CA GLY A 8 2.69 5.74 8.73
C GLY A 8 2.27 4.33 8.36
N VAL A 9 1.72 4.11 7.17
CA VAL A 9 1.42 2.76 6.66
C VAL A 9 2.71 1.95 6.52
N GLN A 10 3.75 2.50 5.88
CA GLN A 10 5.06 1.84 5.78
C GLN A 10 5.62 1.52 7.17
N GLY A 11 5.55 2.47 8.09
CA GLY A 11 6.04 2.31 9.45
C GLY A 11 5.29 1.24 10.25
N ILE A 12 3.98 1.12 10.09
CA ILE A 12 3.19 0.04 10.71
C ILE A 12 3.65 -1.32 10.16
N VAL A 13 3.78 -1.45 8.83
CA VAL A 13 4.22 -2.71 8.21
C VAL A 13 5.62 -3.08 8.70
N MET A 14 6.56 -2.14 8.71
CA MET A 14 7.92 -2.35 9.22
C MET A 14 7.93 -2.77 10.70
N LEU A 15 7.15 -2.09 11.56
CA LEU A 15 7.08 -2.44 12.98
C LEU A 15 6.48 -3.82 13.22
N VAL A 16 5.49 -4.23 12.40
CA VAL A 16 4.95 -5.59 12.43
C VAL A 16 6.02 -6.60 12.03
N GLN A 17 6.76 -6.37 10.94
CA GLN A 17 7.87 -7.25 10.54
C GLN A 17 8.93 -7.38 11.65
N VAL A 18 9.35 -6.26 12.25
CA VAL A 18 10.30 -6.27 13.36
C VAL A 18 9.74 -7.05 14.55
N ALA A 19 8.48 -6.84 14.92
CA ALA A 19 7.86 -7.56 16.03
C ALA A 19 7.85 -9.08 15.80
N PHE A 20 7.48 -9.53 14.60
CA PHE A 20 7.50 -10.95 14.23
C PHE A 20 8.92 -11.51 14.21
N SER A 21 9.90 -10.76 13.68
CA SER A 21 11.31 -11.16 13.69
C SER A 21 11.83 -11.37 15.13
N ARG A 22 11.42 -10.50 16.08
CA ARG A 22 11.73 -10.70 17.53
C ARG A 22 11.07 -11.92 18.15
N LEU A 23 9.99 -12.42 17.57
CA LEU A 23 9.35 -13.68 17.95
C LEU A 23 9.96 -14.89 17.23
N GLY A 24 11.04 -14.70 16.46
CA GLY A 24 11.74 -15.76 15.72
C GLY A 24 11.09 -16.09 14.36
N THR A 25 10.21 -15.22 13.85
CA THR A 25 9.51 -15.43 12.59
C THR A 25 9.75 -14.25 11.64
N ASP A 26 10.55 -14.43 10.60
CA ASP A 26 10.74 -13.38 9.60
C ASP A 26 9.61 -13.38 8.58
N LEU A 27 8.98 -12.22 8.41
CA LEU A 27 7.96 -11.99 7.41
C LEU A 27 8.63 -11.59 6.09
N ALA A 28 9.04 -12.59 5.31
CA ALA A 28 9.64 -12.41 4.00
C ALA A 28 8.66 -11.72 3.03
N SER A 29 9.21 -10.91 2.14
CA SER A 29 8.48 -10.21 1.08
C SER A 29 9.20 -10.47 -0.25
N PRO A 30 9.03 -11.65 -0.87
CA PRO A 30 9.76 -12.05 -2.07
C PRO A 30 9.72 -11.02 -3.19
N THR A 31 8.58 -10.32 -3.35
CA THR A 31 8.46 -9.29 -4.38
C THR A 31 9.31 -8.07 -4.03
N SER A 32 9.35 -7.66 -2.76
CA SER A 32 10.23 -6.57 -2.32
C SER A 32 11.71 -6.93 -2.46
N ASP A 33 12.08 -8.15 -2.10
CA ASP A 33 13.46 -8.64 -2.22
C ASP A 33 13.90 -8.66 -3.69
N SER A 34 13.05 -9.20 -4.57
CA SER A 34 13.28 -9.21 -6.02
C SER A 34 13.39 -7.81 -6.62
N ILE A 35 12.56 -6.87 -6.14
CA ILE A 35 12.62 -5.47 -6.54
C ILE A 35 13.92 -4.86 -6.06
N ALA A 36 14.33 -5.04 -4.80
CA ALA A 36 15.56 -4.48 -4.25
C ALA A 36 16.80 -4.98 -5.01
N GLU A 37 16.85 -6.27 -5.35
CA GLU A 37 17.92 -6.85 -6.16
C GLU A 37 17.95 -6.31 -7.59
N SER A 38 16.79 -5.97 -8.17
CA SER A 38 16.67 -5.51 -9.56
C SER A 38 16.72 -3.98 -9.72
N SER A 39 16.36 -3.23 -8.67
CA SER A 39 16.20 -1.77 -8.67
C SER A 39 17.52 -0.99 -8.70
N VAL A 40 18.65 -1.68 -8.66
CA VAL A 40 19.99 -1.09 -8.87
C VAL A 40 20.18 -0.50 -10.28
N THR A 41 19.35 -0.89 -11.26
CA THR A 41 19.40 -0.26 -12.59
C THR A 41 18.49 0.96 -12.68
N VAL A 42 18.97 2.03 -13.33
CA VAL A 42 18.18 3.26 -13.57
C VAL A 42 16.88 2.93 -14.32
N SER A 43 16.90 1.97 -15.24
CA SER A 43 15.72 1.51 -15.97
C SER A 43 14.68 0.88 -15.06
N MET A 44 15.09 0.01 -14.12
CA MET A 44 14.16 -0.62 -13.19
C MET A 44 13.63 0.38 -12.17
N TRP A 45 14.47 1.30 -11.70
CA TRP A 45 14.02 2.40 -10.85
C TRP A 45 12.98 3.29 -11.53
N LEU A 46 13.16 3.64 -12.82
CA LEU A 46 12.17 4.39 -13.59
C LEU A 46 10.88 3.58 -13.79
N TYR A 47 10.99 2.27 -14.00
CA TYR A 47 9.81 1.41 -14.13
C TYR A 47 9.01 1.36 -12.83
N VAL A 48 9.63 0.94 -11.72
CA VAL A 48 8.98 0.76 -10.41
C VAL A 48 8.55 2.10 -9.79
N GLY A 49 9.36 3.15 -9.99
CA GLY A 49 9.12 4.47 -9.41
C GLY A 49 8.14 5.34 -10.20
N LEU A 50 8.04 5.15 -11.52
CA LEU A 50 7.25 6.04 -12.38
C LEU A 50 6.21 5.29 -13.21
N VAL A 51 6.63 4.35 -14.06
CA VAL A 51 5.74 3.72 -15.05
C VAL A 51 4.68 2.84 -14.38
N ALA A 52 5.10 1.95 -13.48
CA ALA A 52 4.19 1.05 -12.77
C ALA A 52 3.15 1.84 -11.95
N PRO A 53 3.51 2.83 -11.10
CA PRO A 53 2.54 3.65 -10.38
C PRO A 53 1.51 4.36 -11.27
N ILE A 54 1.93 4.87 -12.44
CA ILE A 54 1.00 5.50 -13.39
C ILE A 54 0.00 4.46 -13.92
N CYS A 55 0.49 3.32 -14.39
CA CYS A 55 -0.35 2.25 -14.92
C CYS A 55 -1.32 1.71 -13.87
N GLU A 56 -0.84 1.46 -12.66
CA GLU A 56 -1.64 0.99 -11.53
C GLU A 56 -2.74 1.99 -11.17
N GLU A 57 -2.42 3.28 -11.03
CA GLU A 57 -3.43 4.28 -10.70
C GLU A 57 -4.47 4.43 -11.81
N VAL A 58 -4.06 4.42 -13.08
CA VAL A 58 -5.00 4.44 -14.21
C VAL A 58 -5.93 3.23 -14.17
N LEU A 59 -5.41 2.03 -13.92
CA LEU A 59 -6.20 0.81 -13.86
C LEU A 59 -7.15 0.80 -12.65
N PHE A 60 -6.61 0.97 -11.45
CA PHE A 60 -7.37 0.76 -10.22
C PHE A 60 -8.25 1.97 -9.86
N ARG A 61 -7.78 3.21 -10.10
CA ARG A 61 -8.50 4.44 -9.72
C ARG A 61 -9.19 5.07 -10.92
N GLY A 62 -8.55 5.07 -12.08
CA GLY A 62 -9.11 5.62 -13.32
C GLY A 62 -10.21 4.76 -13.93
N VAL A 63 -10.08 3.43 -13.88
CA VAL A 63 -11.05 2.48 -14.43
C VAL A 63 -11.87 1.83 -13.32
N LEU A 64 -11.29 0.93 -12.52
CA LEU A 64 -12.06 0.12 -11.56
C LEU A 64 -12.85 0.98 -10.56
N MET A 65 -12.20 1.88 -9.84
CA MET A 65 -12.87 2.73 -8.85
C MET A 65 -13.93 3.64 -9.48
N LYS A 66 -13.71 4.12 -10.70
CA LYS A 66 -14.66 4.95 -11.45
C LYS A 66 -15.94 4.17 -11.76
N GLU A 67 -15.82 2.92 -12.19
CA GLU A 67 -16.96 2.04 -12.46
C GLU A 67 -17.71 1.63 -11.18
N LEU A 68 -17.02 1.52 -10.04
CA LEU A 68 -17.64 1.21 -8.75
C LEU A 68 -18.27 2.42 -8.06
N LYS A 69 -17.88 3.65 -8.43
CA LYS A 69 -18.34 4.91 -7.82
C LYS A 69 -19.87 5.05 -7.74
N PRO A 70 -20.67 4.66 -8.76
CA PRO A 70 -22.13 4.73 -8.68
C PRO A 70 -22.73 3.91 -7.52
N LEU A 71 -22.03 2.88 -7.04
CA LEU A 71 -22.47 2.04 -5.92
C LEU A 71 -22.15 2.64 -4.55
N GLY A 72 -21.39 3.75 -4.52
CA GLY A 72 -20.99 4.50 -3.35
C GLY A 72 -19.49 4.72 -3.25
N LYS A 73 -19.07 5.92 -2.84
CA LYS A 73 -17.64 6.28 -2.79
C LYS A 73 -16.83 5.38 -1.86
N ASN A 74 -17.34 5.11 -0.65
CA ASN A 74 -16.63 4.26 0.30
C ASN A 74 -16.41 2.84 -0.25
N PHE A 75 -17.44 2.27 -0.89
CA PHE A 75 -17.35 0.94 -1.49
C PHE A 75 -16.33 0.92 -2.64
N ALA A 76 -16.36 1.93 -3.51
CA ALA A 76 -15.41 2.06 -4.61
C ALA A 76 -13.96 2.17 -4.12
N ILE A 77 -13.69 3.01 -3.11
CA ILE A 77 -12.36 3.18 -2.51
C ILE A 77 -11.86 1.87 -1.91
N VAL A 78 -12.67 1.24 -1.05
CA VAL A 78 -12.27 0.00 -0.34
C VAL A 78 -12.06 -1.15 -1.31
N THR A 79 -12.97 -1.34 -2.27
CA THR A 79 -12.87 -2.44 -3.24
C THR A 79 -11.68 -2.24 -4.19
N SER A 80 -11.47 -1.01 -4.69
CA SER A 80 -10.30 -0.69 -5.52
C SER A 80 -8.99 -0.93 -4.77
N ALA A 81 -8.89 -0.48 -3.52
CA ALA A 81 -7.72 -0.73 -2.68
C ALA A 81 -7.50 -2.22 -2.41
N MET A 82 -8.56 -2.99 -2.18
CA MET A 82 -8.48 -4.43 -1.93
C MET A 82 -7.99 -5.20 -3.15
N VAL A 83 -8.53 -4.92 -4.33
CA VAL A 83 -8.06 -5.54 -5.58
C VAL A 83 -6.61 -5.14 -5.88
N PHE A 84 -6.24 -3.88 -5.61
CA PHE A 84 -4.86 -3.42 -5.73
C PHE A 84 -3.89 -4.17 -4.80
N GLY A 85 -4.26 -4.38 -3.54
CA GLY A 85 -3.46 -5.17 -2.59
C GLY A 85 -3.30 -6.63 -3.00
N LEU A 86 -4.40 -7.27 -3.46
CA LEU A 86 -4.37 -8.65 -3.92
C LEU A 86 -3.52 -8.86 -5.18
N PHE A 87 -3.44 -7.84 -6.04
CA PHE A 87 -2.66 -7.89 -7.29
C PHE A 87 -1.13 -7.99 -7.08
N HIS A 88 -0.63 -7.77 -5.86
CA HIS A 88 0.81 -7.81 -5.58
C HIS A 88 1.35 -9.22 -5.30
N ASP A 89 0.49 -10.24 -5.18
CA ASP A 89 0.84 -11.66 -4.99
C ASP A 89 1.85 -11.92 -3.84
N ASP A 90 1.86 -11.02 -2.85
CA ASP A 90 2.78 -11.02 -1.71
C ASP A 90 2.01 -10.53 -0.47
N VAL A 91 2.18 -11.22 0.65
CA VAL A 91 1.42 -10.92 1.88
C VAL A 91 1.83 -9.57 2.48
N VAL A 92 3.13 -9.29 2.55
CA VAL A 92 3.66 -8.06 3.16
C VAL A 92 3.39 -6.88 2.23
N GLN A 93 3.79 -7.00 0.97
CA GLN A 93 3.61 -5.94 -0.02
C GLN A 93 2.13 -5.71 -0.33
N GLY A 94 1.32 -6.77 -0.41
CA GLY A 94 -0.13 -6.66 -0.60
C GLY A 94 -0.83 -5.98 0.59
N THR A 95 -0.36 -6.21 1.81
CA THR A 95 -0.86 -5.50 3.00
C THR A 95 -0.53 -4.01 2.94
N PHE A 96 0.72 -3.67 2.61
CA PHE A 96 1.10 -2.27 2.37
C PHE A 96 0.26 -1.64 1.27
N ALA A 97 0.16 -2.30 0.11
CA ALA A 97 -0.56 -1.82 -1.06
C ALA A 97 -2.04 -1.62 -0.78
N PHE A 98 -2.70 -2.51 -0.02
CA PHE A 98 -4.08 -2.32 0.41
C PHE A 98 -4.25 -1.04 1.24
N LEU A 99 -3.45 -0.90 2.31
CA LEU A 99 -3.57 0.24 3.24
C LEU A 99 -3.21 1.57 2.58
N PHE A 100 -2.11 1.62 1.83
CA PHE A 100 -1.73 2.79 1.06
C PHE A 100 -2.75 3.06 -0.07
N GLY A 101 -3.30 1.99 -0.64
CA GLY A 101 -4.33 2.04 -1.66
C GLY A 101 -5.64 2.70 -1.19
N LEU A 102 -5.97 2.64 0.10
CA LEU A 102 -7.09 3.41 0.68
C LEU A 102 -6.81 4.91 0.66
N ILE A 103 -5.56 5.31 0.94
CA ILE A 103 -5.12 6.71 0.89
C ILE A 103 -5.17 7.21 -0.55
N LEU A 104 -4.58 6.46 -1.49
CA LEU A 104 -4.60 6.77 -2.92
C LEU A 104 -6.04 6.85 -3.45
N GLY A 105 -6.89 5.87 -3.11
CA GLY A 105 -8.30 5.86 -3.50
C GLY A 105 -9.06 7.10 -2.98
N PHE A 106 -8.83 7.51 -1.73
CA PHE A 106 -9.41 8.75 -1.20
C PHE A 106 -8.91 10.00 -1.95
N VAL A 107 -7.60 10.09 -2.20
CA VAL A 107 -6.99 11.21 -2.94
C VAL A 107 -7.57 11.30 -4.35
N ALA A 108 -7.67 10.18 -5.06
CA ALA A 108 -8.27 10.10 -6.39
C ALA A 108 -9.75 10.49 -6.39
N MET A 109 -10.51 10.09 -5.35
CA MET A 109 -11.95 10.32 -5.26
C MET A 109 -12.31 11.79 -4.97
N GLU A 110 -11.55 12.44 -4.09
CA GLU A 110 -11.88 13.79 -3.58
C GLU A 110 -11.03 14.91 -4.18
N TYR A 111 -9.84 14.61 -4.73
CA TYR A 111 -8.97 15.62 -5.33
C TYR A 111 -8.85 15.40 -6.84
N SER A 112 -8.06 14.42 -7.28
CA SER A 112 -7.97 14.02 -8.68
C SER A 112 -7.12 12.75 -8.86
N LEU A 113 -7.31 12.07 -9.99
CA LEU A 113 -6.44 10.96 -10.40
C LEU A 113 -4.97 11.38 -10.49
N VAL A 114 -4.70 12.60 -10.97
CA VAL A 114 -3.33 13.13 -11.10
C VAL A 114 -2.65 13.28 -9.75
N TRP A 115 -3.36 13.72 -8.71
CA TRP A 115 -2.80 13.81 -7.36
C TRP A 115 -2.52 12.44 -6.74
N SER A 116 -3.34 11.44 -7.07
CA SER A 116 -3.10 10.05 -6.66
C SER A 116 -1.85 9.48 -7.34
N ILE A 117 -1.72 9.67 -8.66
CA ILE A 117 -0.51 9.32 -9.44
C ILE A 117 0.73 9.99 -8.84
N ALA A 118 0.68 11.30 -8.61
CA ALA A 118 1.81 12.03 -8.06
C ALA A 118 2.21 11.53 -6.66
N LEU A 119 1.25 11.23 -5.80
CA LEU A 119 1.51 10.69 -4.47
C LEU A 119 2.12 9.28 -4.53
N HIS A 120 1.62 8.44 -5.45
CA HIS A 120 2.13 7.08 -5.64
C HIS A 120 3.56 7.09 -6.18
N ILE A 121 3.84 7.90 -7.21
CA ILE A 121 5.20 8.12 -7.73
C ILE A 121 6.11 8.63 -6.63
N PHE A 122 5.67 9.61 -5.83
CA PHE A 122 6.49 10.15 -4.74
C PHE A 122 6.85 9.06 -3.72
N ASN A 123 5.91 8.19 -3.37
CA ASN A 123 6.18 7.07 -2.46
C ASN A 123 7.20 6.08 -3.03
N ASN A 124 7.05 5.69 -4.29
CA ASN A 124 7.87 4.62 -4.87
C ASN A 124 9.22 5.13 -5.39
N ALA A 125 9.25 6.25 -6.11
CA ALA A 125 10.49 6.80 -6.66
C ALA A 125 11.32 7.50 -5.58
N ILE A 126 10.71 8.29 -4.70
CA ILE A 126 11.46 9.16 -3.78
C ILE A 126 11.67 8.49 -2.43
N LEU A 127 10.60 8.09 -1.74
CA LEU A 127 10.74 7.53 -0.39
C LEU A 127 11.37 6.14 -0.43
N SER A 128 10.74 5.20 -1.14
CA SER A 128 11.17 3.79 -1.19
C SER A 128 12.31 3.57 -2.19
N GLY A 129 12.48 4.46 -3.16
CA GLY A 129 13.53 4.39 -4.17
C GLY A 129 14.77 5.18 -3.73
N ALA A 130 14.76 6.48 -4.00
CA ALA A 130 15.94 7.33 -3.86
C ALA A 130 16.45 7.45 -2.42
N ILE A 131 15.57 7.75 -1.45
CA ILE A 131 15.97 7.93 -0.04
C ILE A 131 16.47 6.61 0.55
N ASP A 132 15.71 5.53 0.38
CA ASP A 132 16.09 4.21 0.91
C ASP A 132 17.40 3.70 0.29
N THR A 133 17.55 3.81 -1.04
CA THR A 133 18.80 3.44 -1.74
C THR A 133 19.99 4.27 -1.29
N LEU A 134 19.82 5.59 -1.10
CA LEU A 134 20.89 6.43 -0.57
C LEU A 134 21.24 6.04 0.86
N ALA A 135 20.25 5.82 1.73
CA ALA A 135 20.48 5.40 3.10
C ALA A 135 21.25 4.07 3.15
N GLY A 136 20.85 3.06 2.37
CA GLY A 136 21.51 1.76 2.31
C GLY A 136 22.93 1.80 1.74
N ASN A 137 23.26 2.77 0.88
CA ASN A 137 24.60 2.90 0.30
C ASN A 137 25.59 3.67 1.20
N TYR A 138 25.11 4.53 2.09
CA TYR A 138 25.95 5.44 2.87
C TYR A 138 25.95 5.18 4.38
N LEU A 139 24.97 4.44 4.91
CA LEU A 139 24.88 4.08 6.32
C LEU A 139 25.34 2.64 6.52
N ASP A 140 26.02 2.37 7.64
CA ASP A 140 26.21 0.99 8.10
C ASP A 140 24.87 0.38 8.55
N ASP A 141 24.83 -0.94 8.69
CA ASP A 141 23.59 -1.70 9.00
C ASP A 141 22.87 -1.18 10.25
N ASN A 142 23.60 -0.79 11.30
CA ASN A 142 23.00 -0.28 12.53
C ASN A 142 22.43 1.12 12.32
N ALA A 143 23.19 1.98 11.64
CA ALA A 143 22.76 3.33 11.31
C ALA A 143 21.55 3.33 10.36
N TYR A 144 21.53 2.44 9.36
CA TYR A 144 20.40 2.23 8.45
C TYR A 144 19.16 1.76 9.23
N LEU A 145 19.30 0.77 10.11
CA LEU A 145 18.18 0.30 10.95
C LEU A 145 17.61 1.43 11.82
N ILE A 146 18.48 2.21 12.48
CA ILE A 146 18.05 3.36 13.30
C ILE A 146 17.33 4.41 12.44
N PHE A 147 17.87 4.70 11.26
CA PHE A 147 17.26 5.64 10.31
C PHE A 147 15.85 5.17 9.89
N SER A 148 15.71 3.93 9.45
CA SER A 148 14.43 3.35 8.99
C SER A 148 13.40 3.26 10.12
N LEU A 149 13.82 2.88 11.34
CA LEU A 149 12.95 2.90 12.52
C LEU A 149 12.52 4.33 12.91
N SER A 150 13.43 5.30 12.82
CA SER A 150 13.12 6.70 13.13
C SER A 150 12.07 7.26 12.17
N LEU A 151 12.24 7.04 10.86
CA LEU A 151 11.24 7.45 9.86
C LEU A 151 9.89 6.77 10.08
N SER A 152 9.90 5.47 10.41
CA SER A 152 8.69 4.71 10.72
C SER A 152 7.94 5.28 11.92
N VAL A 153 8.64 5.54 13.03
CA VAL A 153 8.04 6.12 14.23
C VAL A 153 7.48 7.51 13.96
N ILE A 154 8.21 8.37 13.22
CA ILE A 154 7.73 9.70 12.83
C ILE A 154 6.45 9.59 11.98
N GLY A 155 6.43 8.69 10.99
CA GLY A 155 5.26 8.45 10.14
C GLY A 155 4.05 7.99 10.93
N VAL A 156 4.23 7.06 11.87
CA VAL A 156 3.16 6.53 12.73
C VAL A 156 2.63 7.62 13.67
N ILE A 157 3.50 8.34 14.38
CA ILE A 157 3.08 9.43 15.27
C ILE A 157 2.34 10.52 14.48
N GLY A 158 2.89 10.92 13.34
CA GLY A 158 2.24 11.90 12.46
C GLY A 158 0.88 11.43 11.97
N SER A 159 0.73 10.15 11.65
CA SER A 159 -0.56 9.56 11.25
C SER A 159 -1.57 9.55 12.40
N ILE A 160 -1.14 9.22 13.63
CA ILE A 160 -1.99 9.30 14.82
C ILE A 160 -2.47 10.73 15.04
N ILE A 161 -1.58 11.72 14.93
CA ILE A 161 -1.95 13.14 15.06
C ILE A 161 -2.98 13.53 14.00
N ILE A 162 -2.78 13.13 12.74
CA ILE A 162 -3.74 13.38 11.66
C ILE A 162 -5.11 12.75 11.98
N PHE A 163 -5.17 11.51 12.46
CA PHE A 163 -6.42 10.87 12.84
C PHE A 163 -7.08 11.50 14.07
N VAL A 164 -6.30 12.04 15.02
CA VAL A 164 -6.84 12.77 16.17
C VAL A 164 -7.46 14.10 15.74
N ILE A 165 -6.79 14.84 14.85
CA ILE A 165 -7.25 16.15 14.37
C ILE A 165 -8.45 16.01 13.44
N TYR A 166 -8.37 15.11 12.44
CA TYR A 166 -9.35 14.99 11.36
C TYR A 166 -10.31 13.80 11.52
N GLY A 167 -10.25 13.08 12.63
CA GLY A 167 -11.03 11.84 12.83
C GLY A 167 -12.54 12.06 12.84
N LYS A 168 -13.00 13.23 13.28
CA LYS A 168 -14.43 13.57 13.28
C LYS A 168 -14.94 13.78 11.85
N GLU A 169 -14.18 14.51 11.06
CA GLU A 169 -14.42 14.79 9.64
C GLU A 169 -14.38 13.50 8.82
N MET A 170 -13.40 12.62 9.08
CA MET A 170 -13.33 11.30 8.44
C MET A 170 -14.52 10.42 8.80
N ARG A 171 -14.95 10.40 10.07
CA ARG A 171 -16.15 9.67 10.48
C ARG A 171 -17.41 10.25 9.85
N GLN A 172 -17.50 11.57 9.70
CA GLN A 172 -18.61 12.22 9.01
C GLN A 172 -18.60 11.89 7.53
N TYR A 173 -17.45 11.98 6.86
CA TYR A 173 -17.27 11.59 5.46
C TYR A 173 -17.72 10.15 5.22
N HIS A 174 -17.32 9.22 6.09
CA HIS A 174 -17.74 7.83 5.99
C HIS A 174 -19.28 7.69 6.11
N ARG A 175 -19.92 8.45 7.00
CA ARG A 175 -21.38 8.43 7.19
C ARG A 175 -22.14 9.04 6.01
N THR A 176 -21.65 10.14 5.44
CA THR A 176 -22.31 10.85 4.33
C THR A 176 -22.12 10.15 3.00
N ASN A 177 -21.01 9.43 2.81
CA ASN A 177 -20.68 8.72 1.57
C ASN A 177 -20.89 7.19 1.68
N ARG A 178 -21.84 6.76 2.52
CA ARG A 178 -22.21 5.34 2.62
C ARG A 178 -22.63 4.80 1.27
N SER A 179 -22.30 3.54 1.03
CA SER A 179 -22.79 2.81 -0.13
C SER A 179 -24.29 2.59 -0.04
N ILE A 180 -24.89 2.29 -1.19
CA ILE A 180 -26.26 1.76 -1.23
C ILE A 180 -26.33 0.54 -0.28
N PRO A 181 -27.44 0.35 0.46
CA PRO A 181 -27.63 -0.86 1.24
C PRO A 181 -27.33 -2.10 0.38
N ASP A 182 -26.72 -3.10 0.99
CA ASP A 182 -26.45 -4.39 0.37
C ASP A 182 -25.41 -4.40 -0.77
N THR A 183 -24.76 -3.28 -1.11
CA THR A 183 -23.68 -3.26 -2.12
C THR A 183 -22.55 -4.24 -1.80
N TYR A 184 -22.22 -4.43 -0.51
CA TYR A 184 -21.17 -5.35 -0.08
C TYR A 184 -21.53 -6.83 -0.29
N PHE A 185 -22.81 -7.19 -0.52
CA PHE A 185 -23.16 -8.56 -0.95
C PHE A 185 -22.57 -8.91 -2.32
N GLY A 186 -22.19 -7.92 -3.13
CA GLY A 186 -21.40 -8.15 -4.34
C GLY A 186 -20.08 -8.89 -4.07
N TRP A 187 -19.50 -8.76 -2.87
CA TRP A 187 -18.32 -9.54 -2.48
C TRP A 187 -18.61 -11.02 -2.21
N ALA A 188 -19.89 -11.38 -2.02
CA ALA A 188 -20.30 -12.77 -1.91
C ALA A 188 -20.51 -13.44 -3.29
N ALA A 189 -20.35 -12.70 -4.39
CA ALA A 189 -20.41 -13.26 -5.73
C ALA A 189 -19.33 -14.35 -5.88
N PRO A 190 -19.67 -15.56 -6.39
CA PRO A 190 -18.71 -16.66 -6.50
C PRO A 190 -17.44 -16.28 -7.27
N THR A 191 -17.56 -15.47 -8.33
CA THR A 191 -16.42 -14.98 -9.11
C THR A 191 -15.47 -14.12 -8.29
N PHE A 192 -16.00 -13.24 -7.44
CA PHE A 192 -15.21 -12.40 -6.57
C PHE A 192 -14.53 -13.20 -5.47
N ILE A 193 -15.25 -14.16 -4.87
CA ILE A 193 -14.67 -15.07 -3.88
C ILE A 193 -13.55 -15.89 -4.50
N ILE A 194 -13.77 -16.48 -5.68
CA ILE A 194 -12.74 -17.25 -6.40
C ILE A 194 -11.53 -16.38 -6.68
N PHE A 195 -11.73 -15.14 -7.14
CA PHE A 195 -10.64 -14.19 -7.36
C PHE A 195 -9.86 -13.91 -6.07
N VAL A 196 -10.53 -13.57 -4.97
CA VAL A 196 -9.87 -13.28 -3.67
C VAL A 196 -9.12 -14.49 -3.15
N VAL A 197 -9.76 -15.67 -3.14
CA VAL A 197 -9.16 -16.91 -2.65
C VAL A 197 -7.97 -17.32 -3.51
N ALA A 198 -8.05 -17.19 -4.84
CA ALA A 198 -6.95 -17.51 -5.73
C ALA A 198 -5.72 -16.62 -5.46
N ASN A 199 -5.89 -15.29 -5.43
CA ASN A 199 -4.78 -14.36 -5.16
C ASN A 199 -4.22 -14.54 -3.74
N ALA A 200 -5.09 -14.75 -2.74
CA ALA A 200 -4.64 -15.04 -1.39
C ALA A 200 -3.84 -16.36 -1.32
N ALA A 201 -4.27 -17.39 -2.04
CA ALA A 201 -3.53 -18.65 -2.13
C ALA A 201 -2.17 -18.46 -2.80
N PHE A 202 -2.08 -17.70 -3.89
CA PHE A 202 -0.79 -17.37 -4.53
C PHE A 202 0.14 -16.62 -3.58
N ALA A 203 -0.36 -15.60 -2.88
CA ALA A 203 0.43 -14.85 -1.91
C ALA A 203 0.94 -15.74 -0.75
N ILE A 204 0.10 -16.66 -0.24
CA ILE A 204 0.51 -17.61 0.81
C ILE A 204 1.53 -18.61 0.28
N ILE A 205 1.35 -19.13 -0.94
CA ILE A 205 2.29 -20.06 -1.57
C ILE A 205 3.64 -19.38 -1.78
N SER A 206 3.65 -18.14 -2.27
CA SER A 206 4.86 -17.31 -2.42
C SER A 206 5.58 -17.13 -1.08
N PHE A 207 4.84 -16.74 -0.04
CA PHE A 207 5.37 -16.58 1.32
C PHE A 207 5.96 -17.87 1.91
N VAL A 208 5.24 -19.00 1.81
CA VAL A 208 5.71 -20.29 2.31
C VAL A 208 6.93 -20.77 1.53
N GLY A 209 6.93 -20.61 0.20
CA GLY A 209 8.08 -20.95 -0.65
C GLY A 209 9.34 -20.21 -0.24
N ALA A 210 9.24 -18.90 0.03
CA ALA A 210 10.35 -18.08 0.48
C ALA A 210 10.88 -18.43 1.88
N ARG A 211 10.07 -19.08 2.73
CA ARG A 211 10.50 -19.58 4.04
C ARG A 211 11.21 -20.94 3.98
N MET A 212 11.03 -21.69 2.88
CA MET A 212 11.55 -23.05 2.72
C MET A 212 12.81 -23.12 1.84
N GLY A 213 13.06 -22.11 1.01
CA GLY A 213 14.29 -21.95 0.21
C GLY A 213 15.38 -21.21 0.97
#